data_AF-A0A366DRF0-F1
#
_entry.id   AF-A0A366DRF0-F1
#
_cell.length_a   1.000
_cell.length_b   1.000
_cell.length_c   1.000
_cell.angle_alpha   90.00
_cell.angle_beta   90.00
_cell.angle_gamma   90.00
#
_symmetry.space_group_name_H-M   'P 1'
#
loop_
_entity.id
_entity.type
_entity.pdbx_description
1 polymer ?
#
loop_
_entity_poly.entity_id
_entity_poly.type
_entity_poly.pdbx_seq_one_letter_code
_entity_poly.pdbx_strand_id
1 'polypeptide(L)'
;MECLKGMSEQDMIEIHCNLNGWEWDSRLGEKPKYFDDMPNRDRTSKFDKYSKITPIMKEIEKRTSERSRLKHHHLYNLERTRIQFEIWWIKRLFRKKLYGY
;
A
#
# COMPACT_ATOMS: atom_id res chain seq x y z
N MET A 1 7.39 9.89 10.43
CA MET A 1 7.21 10.81 9.29
C MET A 1 6.18 11.86 9.64
N GLU A 2 6.51 13.12 9.39
CA GLU A 2 5.69 14.27 9.77
C GLU A 2 4.44 14.40 8.90
N CYS A 3 4.53 14.06 7.60
CA CYS A 3 3.41 14.09 6.66
C CYS A 3 2.26 13.13 7.01
N LEU A 4 2.49 12.09 7.81
CA LEU A 4 1.44 11.14 8.24
C LEU A 4 0.80 11.50 9.58
N LYS A 5 1.22 12.61 10.21
CA LYS A 5 0.74 13.02 11.53
C LYS A 5 -0.63 13.67 11.41
N GLY A 6 -1.62 13.18 12.16
CA GLY A 6 -2.98 13.72 12.14
C GLY A 6 -3.87 13.20 11.01
N MET A 7 -3.36 12.34 10.12
CA MET A 7 -4.17 11.66 9.10
C MET A 7 -5.07 10.60 9.70
N SER A 8 -6.25 10.41 9.11
CA SER A 8 -7.15 9.32 9.48
C SER A 8 -6.59 7.96 9.04
N GLU A 9 -7.09 6.86 9.63
CA GLU A 9 -6.73 5.52 9.16
C GLU A 9 -7.08 5.32 7.68
N GLN A 10 -8.23 5.84 7.26
CA GLN A 10 -8.72 5.76 5.88
C GLN A 10 -7.79 6.50 4.91
N ASP A 11 -7.35 7.72 5.25
CA ASP A 11 -6.39 8.46 4.43
C ASP A 11 -5.10 7.67 4.26
N MET A 12 -4.57 7.12 5.35
CA MET A 12 -3.35 6.32 5.32
C MET A 12 -3.53 5.08 4.43
N ILE A 13 -4.68 4.41 4.49
CA ILE A 13 -4.98 3.24 3.65
C ILE A 13 -5.02 3.61 2.16
N GLU A 14 -5.66 4.72 1.81
CA GLU A 14 -5.72 5.21 0.42
C GLU A 14 -4.33 5.57 -0.10
N ILE A 15 -3.55 6.32 0.68
CA ILE A 15 -2.16 6.65 0.36
C ILE A 15 -1.35 5.37 0.13
N HIS A 16 -1.49 4.37 1.00
CA HIS A 16 -0.80 3.09 0.83
C HIS A 16 -1.19 2.40 -0.49
N CYS A 17 -2.47 2.42 -0.85
CA CYS A 17 -2.95 1.83 -2.10
C CYS A 17 -2.40 2.56 -3.34
N ASN A 18 -2.36 3.91 -3.32
CA ASN A 18 -1.79 4.73 -4.39
C ASN A 18 -0.29 4.44 -4.56
N LEU A 19 0.47 4.43 -3.46
CA LEU A 19 1.89 4.10 -3.48
C LEU A 19 2.15 2.68 -3.99
N ASN A 20 1.34 1.70 -3.57
CA ASN A 20 1.43 0.32 -4.07
C ASN A 20 1.14 0.23 -5.59
N GLY A 21 0.37 1.18 -6.13
CA GLY A 21 0.14 1.37 -7.56
C GLY A 21 1.26 2.13 -8.31
N TRP A 22 2.36 2.46 -7.64
CA TRP A 22 3.46 3.27 -8.19
C TRP A 22 3.10 4.73 -8.49
N GLU A 23 2.07 5.23 -7.82
CA GLU A 23 1.59 6.60 -7.93
C GLU A 23 1.93 7.40 -6.67
N TRP A 24 2.39 8.64 -6.84
CA TRP A 24 2.66 9.52 -5.72
C TRP A 24 1.37 10.19 -5.25
N ASP A 25 1.03 10.00 -3.99
CA ASP A 25 -0.11 10.68 -3.38
C ASP A 25 0.26 12.13 -2.98
N SER A 26 -0.50 13.11 -3.47
CA SER A 26 -0.24 14.53 -3.24
C SER A 26 -0.31 14.93 -1.76
N ARG A 27 -1.00 14.14 -0.92
CA ARG A 27 -1.07 14.35 0.54
C ARG A 27 0.29 14.12 1.23
N LEU A 28 1.25 13.46 0.56
CA LEU A 28 2.61 13.24 1.06
C LEU A 28 3.53 14.45 0.86
N GLY A 29 3.07 15.48 0.17
CA GLY A 29 3.85 16.65 -0.21
C GLY A 29 4.37 16.57 -1.65
N GLU A 30 5.42 17.33 -1.93
CA GLU A 30 5.98 17.44 -3.28
C GLU A 30 6.46 16.08 -3.81
N LYS A 31 6.01 15.73 -5.02
CA LYS A 31 6.46 14.52 -5.73
C LYS A 31 7.97 14.61 -5.98
N PRO A 32 8.75 13.56 -5.69
CA PRO A 32 10.17 13.57 -5.99
C PRO A 32 10.45 13.85 -7.47
N LYS A 33 11.50 14.63 -7.74
CA LYS A 33 11.91 14.94 -9.13
C LYS A 33 12.16 13.65 -9.91
N TYR A 34 11.62 13.57 -11.13
CA TYR A 34 11.71 12.40 -12.02
C TYR A 34 11.06 11.13 -11.47
N PHE A 35 10.19 11.22 -10.46
CA PHE A 35 9.55 10.03 -9.87
C PHE A 35 8.82 9.20 -10.94
N ASP A 36 8.09 9.86 -11.85
CA ASP A 36 7.32 9.17 -12.88
C ASP A 36 8.22 8.46 -13.92
N ASP A 37 9.45 8.97 -14.13
CA ASP A 37 10.47 8.41 -15.03
C ASP A 37 11.29 7.28 -14.40
N MET A 38 11.24 7.13 -13.07
CA MET A 38 11.97 6.06 -12.37
C MET A 38 11.35 4.69 -12.66
N PRO A 39 12.17 3.63 -12.77
CA PRO A 39 11.65 2.28 -12.79
C PRO A 39 10.90 1.99 -11.48
N ASN A 40 9.87 1.14 -11.55
CA ASN A 40 9.10 0.74 -10.36
C ASN A 40 10.01 0.07 -9.32
N ARG A 41 10.77 -0.93 -9.76
CA ARG A 41 11.79 -1.60 -8.95
C ARG A 41 12.98 -1.94 -9.82
N ASP A 42 14.15 -1.52 -9.38
CA ASP A 42 15.42 -1.85 -10.00
C ASP A 42 16.22 -2.72 -9.04
N ARG A 43 16.73 -3.86 -9.52
CA ARG A 43 17.57 -4.76 -8.72
C ARG A 43 19.03 -4.31 -8.68
N THR A 44 19.42 -3.41 -9.58
CA THR A 44 20.81 -3.00 -9.82
C THR A 44 21.12 -1.63 -9.23
N SER A 45 20.14 -0.73 -9.17
CA SER A 45 20.26 0.59 -8.54
C SER A 45 19.23 0.80 -7.43
N LYS A 46 19.53 1.71 -6.50
CA LYS A 46 18.55 2.25 -5.53
C LYS A 46 17.76 3.43 -6.10
N PHE A 47 17.88 3.69 -7.41
CA PHE A 47 17.18 4.78 -8.08
C PHE A 47 15.89 4.22 -8.69
N ASP A 48 14.95 3.85 -7.82
CA ASP A 48 13.65 3.33 -8.20
C ASP A 48 12.53 3.92 -7.34
N LYS A 49 11.29 3.84 -7.82
CA LYS A 49 10.11 4.26 -7.05
C LYS A 49 10.03 3.50 -5.73
N TYR A 50 10.35 2.20 -5.75
CA TYR A 50 10.28 1.31 -4.59
C TYR A 50 11.06 1.86 -3.38
N SER A 51 12.28 2.33 -3.57
CA SER A 51 13.12 2.90 -2.50
C SER A 51 12.54 4.18 -1.90
N LYS A 52 11.80 4.97 -2.69
CA LYS A 52 11.14 6.21 -2.25
C LYS A 52 9.86 5.94 -1.48
N ILE A 53 9.04 5.00 -1.96
CA ILE A 53 7.73 4.72 -1.38
C ILE A 53 7.80 3.77 -0.18
N THR A 54 8.76 2.83 -0.15
CA THR A 54 8.83 1.77 0.88
C THR A 54 8.89 2.31 2.32
N PRO A 55 9.69 3.34 2.65
CA PRO A 55 9.70 3.89 4.00
C PRO A 55 8.32 4.41 4.43
N ILE A 56 7.57 5.01 3.50
CA ILE A 56 6.23 5.57 3.71
C ILE A 56 5.22 4.45 3.92
N MET A 57 5.22 3.46 3.03
CA MET A 57 4.34 2.29 3.13
C MET A 57 4.56 1.54 4.45
N LYS A 58 5.81 1.31 4.87
CA LYS A 58 6.13 0.66 6.14
C LYS A 58 5.62 1.43 7.35
N GLU A 59 5.64 2.76 7.31
CA GLU A 59 5.13 3.57 8.42
C GLU A 59 3.60 3.52 8.48
N ILE A 60 2.93 3.52 7.33
CA ILE A 60 1.47 3.32 7.25
C ILE A 60 1.10 1.91 7.75
N GLU A 61 1.88 0.89 7.39
CA GLU A 61 1.62 -0.50 7.77
C GLU A 61 1.63 -0.73 9.28
N LYS A 62 2.40 0.06 10.03
CA LYS A 62 2.43 0.03 11.50
C LYS A 62 1.20 0.66 12.15
N ARG A 63 0.53 1.58 11.45
CA ARG A 63 -0.59 2.39 11.98
C ARG A 63 -1.95 1.93 11.53
N THR A 64 -2.00 1.04 10.55
CA THR A 64 -3.23 0.54 9.93
C THR A 64 -3.26 -0.98 9.99
N SER A 65 -4.43 -1.61 9.93
CA SER A 65 -4.50 -3.07 9.90
C SER A 65 -4.26 -3.63 8.50
N GLU A 66 -3.61 -4.80 8.41
CA GLU A 66 -3.41 -5.50 7.13
C GLU A 66 -4.76 -5.80 6.45
N ARG A 67 -5.76 -6.19 7.24
CA ARG A 67 -7.12 -6.48 6.73
C ARG A 67 -7.74 -5.24 6.11
N SER A 68 -7.63 -4.07 6.75
CA SER A 68 -8.21 -2.81 6.24
C SER A 68 -7.56 -2.42 4.91
N ARG A 69 -6.22 -2.48 4.82
CA ARG A 69 -5.49 -2.20 3.58
C ARG A 69 -5.88 -3.14 2.43
N LEU A 70 -5.90 -4.45 2.69
CA LEU A 70 -6.26 -5.44 1.68
C LEU A 70 -7.74 -5.33 1.28
N LYS A 71 -8.62 -4.99 2.22
CA LYS A 71 -10.02 -4.72 1.91
C LYS A 71 -10.17 -3.56 0.96
N HIS A 72 -9.50 -2.44 1.24
CA HIS A 72 -9.53 -1.27 0.38
C HIS A 72 -9.02 -1.60 -1.03
N HIS A 73 -7.84 -2.21 -1.13
CA HIS A 73 -7.28 -2.62 -2.42
C HIS A 73 -8.21 -3.57 -3.20
N HIS A 74 -8.85 -4.52 -2.52
CA HIS A 74 -9.78 -5.46 -3.16
C HIS A 74 -11.01 -4.75 -3.73
N LEU A 75 -11.55 -3.76 -3.02
CA LEU A 75 -12.74 -3.03 -3.44
C LEU A 75 -12.44 -2.04 -4.58
N TYR A 76 -11.35 -1.28 -4.47
CA TYR A 76 -11.12 -0.12 -5.34
C TYR A 76 -10.12 -0.37 -6.47
N ASN A 77 -9.13 -1.26 -6.30
CA ASN A 77 -8.15 -1.55 -7.35
C ASN A 77 -8.49 -2.82 -8.13
N LEU A 78 -9.13 -3.80 -7.48
CA LEU A 78 -9.53 -5.06 -8.11
C LEU A 78 -11.01 -5.08 -8.53
N GLU A 79 -11.74 -4.01 -8.25
CA GLU A 79 -13.17 -3.85 -8.54
C GLU A 79 -14.02 -5.04 -8.06
N ARG A 80 -13.69 -5.56 -6.87
CA ARG A 80 -14.40 -6.70 -6.28
C ARG A 80 -15.41 -6.24 -5.26
N THR A 81 -16.39 -7.09 -5.01
CA THR A 81 -17.42 -6.83 -4.00
C THR A 81 -16.90 -7.11 -2.59
N ARG A 82 -17.62 -6.58 -1.60
CA ARG A 82 -17.35 -6.87 -0.18
C ARG A 82 -17.43 -8.37 0.14
N ILE A 83 -18.37 -9.09 -0.47
CA ILE A 83 -18.54 -10.53 -0.25
C ILE A 83 -17.34 -11.30 -0.82
N GLN A 84 -16.87 -10.92 -2.01
CA GLN A 84 -15.67 -11.51 -2.61
C GLN A 84 -14.44 -11.29 -1.73
N PHE A 85 -14.29 -10.11 -1.11
CA PHE A 85 -13.23 -9.84 -0.15
C PHE A 85 -13.29 -10.78 1.06
N GLU A 86 -14.45 -10.92 1.71
CA GLU A 86 -14.55 -11.76 2.91
C GLU A 86 -14.26 -13.24 2.60
N ILE A 87 -14.75 -13.76 1.46
CA ILE A 87 -14.43 -15.13 1.01
C ILE A 87 -12.91 -15.28 0.79
N TRP A 88 -12.29 -14.32 0.11
CA TRP A 88 -10.85 -14.32 -0.12
C TRP A 88 -10.06 -14.23 1.18
N TRP A 89 -10.48 -13.37 2.11
CA TRP A 89 -9.85 -13.17 3.40
C TRP A 89 -9.86 -14.45 4.24
N ILE A 90 -11.01 -15.13 4.30
CA ILE A 90 -11.15 -16.43 4.98
C ILE A 90 -10.18 -17.45 4.36
N LYS A 91 -10.19 -17.60 3.02
CA LYS A 91 -9.27 -18.52 2.32
C LYS A 91 -7.80 -18.19 2.61
N ARG A 92 -7.44 -16.91 2.69
CA ARG A 92 -6.09 -16.46 3.03
C ARG A 92 -5.70 -16.86 4.45
N LEU A 93 -6.57 -16.66 5.44
CA LEU A 93 -6.31 -17.04 6.83
C LEU A 93 -6.10 -18.55 6.98
N PHE A 94 -6.90 -19.37 6.30
CA PHE A 94 -6.71 -20.82 6.27
C PHE A 94 -5.35 -21.21 5.68
N ARG A 95 -4.94 -20.62 4.55
CA ARG A 95 -3.61 -20.87 3.97
C ARG A 95 -2.49 -20.44 4.90
N LYS A 96 -2.60 -19.29 5.56
CA LYS A 96 -1.59 -18.80 6.51
C LYS A 96 -1.40 -19.78 7.67
N LYS A 97 -2.50 -20.32 8.20
CA LYS A 97 -2.47 -21.34 9.26
C LYS A 97 -1.83 -22.66 8.80
N LEU A 98 -2.10 -23.09 7.57
CA LEU A 98 -1.59 -24.36 7.03
C LEU A 98 -0.11 -24.29 6.65
N TYR A 99 0.35 -23.15 6.11
CA TYR A 99 1.66 -23.04 5.48
C TYR A 99 2.65 -22.11 6.18
N GLY A 100 2.24 -21.41 7.25
CA GLY A 100 3.18 -20.69 8.14
C GLY A 100 3.89 -19.49 7.54
N TYR A 101 3.28 -18.79 6.58
CA TYR A 101 3.80 -17.52 6.03
C TYR A 101 3.51 -16.32 6.94
#